data_AF-A0A2R6JTE1-F1
#
_entry.id   AF-A0A2R6JTE1-F1
#
_cell.length_a   1.000
_cell.length_b   1.000
_cell.length_c   1.000
_cell.angle_alpha   90.00
_cell.angle_beta   90.00
_cell.angle_gamma   90.00
#
_symmetry.space_group_name_H-M   'P 1'
#
loop_
_entity.id
_entity.type
_entity.pdbx_description
1 polymer ?
#
loop_
_entity_poly.entity_id
_entity_poly.type
_entity_poly.pdbx_seq_one_letter_code
_entity_poly.pdbx_strand_id
1 'polypeptide(L)'
;MFLWAYIVLILRWFNIQFGVRWVVVLSLSAIPSLLLMYAVEQSNDFLNDWWAGGTLKRSTEIAYQITGEERPYEALDTDTQERINEFDEKSYGKNVSIISGLLIALTSPFVGVLGDGLRGAVGGGVLAFLSVWFLSYRSVIELKELASGLRDVYQQTHEN
;
A
#
# COMPACT_ATOMS: atom_id res chain seq x y z
N MET A 1 6.72 -6.22 -4.00
CA MET A 1 7.56 -6.82 -5.07
C MET A 1 8.22 -5.79 -5.98
N PHE A 2 7.52 -4.72 -6.40
CA PHE A 2 8.06 -3.71 -7.34
C PHE A 2 9.24 -2.88 -6.81
N LEU A 3 9.26 -2.57 -5.52
CA LEU A 3 10.32 -1.74 -4.92
C LEU A 3 11.69 -2.45 -4.90
N TRP A 4 11.71 -3.76 -4.67
CA TRP A 4 12.91 -4.60 -4.77
C TRP A 4 13.48 -4.61 -6.20
N ALA A 5 12.63 -4.86 -7.19
CA ALA A 5 13.05 -4.88 -8.60
C ALA A 5 13.60 -3.50 -9.03
N TYR A 6 12.97 -2.43 -8.55
CA TYR A 6 13.45 -1.06 -8.76
C TYR A 6 14.83 -0.84 -8.13
N ILE A 7 15.06 -1.24 -6.88
CA ILE A 7 16.37 -1.14 -6.23
C ILE A 7 17.43 -1.97 -6.97
N VAL A 8 17.10 -3.18 -7.39
CA VAL A 8 18.02 -4.03 -8.18
C VAL A 8 18.39 -3.38 -9.51
N LEU A 9 17.42 -2.74 -10.20
CA LEU A 9 17.66 -2.00 -11.43
C LEU A 9 18.58 -0.80 -11.20
N ILE A 10 18.41 -0.06 -10.10
CA ILE A 10 19.31 1.04 -9.71
C ILE A 10 20.73 0.52 -9.52
N LEU A 11 20.90 -0.52 -8.70
CA LEU A 11 22.21 -1.07 -8.37
C LEU A 11 22.93 -1.59 -9.61
N ARG A 12 22.19 -2.18 -10.55
CA ARG A 12 22.71 -2.60 -11.85
C ARG A 12 23.10 -1.41 -12.74
N TRP A 13 22.28 -0.35 -12.77
CA TRP A 13 22.50 0.83 -13.60
C TRP A 13 23.76 1.60 -13.19
N PHE A 14 24.01 1.74 -11.89
CA PHE A 14 25.23 2.40 -11.38
C PHE A 14 26.51 1.60 -11.57
N ASN A 15 26.44 0.42 -12.20
CA ASN A 15 27.59 -0.45 -12.48
C ASN A 15 28.48 -0.63 -11.24
N ILE A 16 27.86 -0.66 -10.05
CA ILE A 16 28.58 -0.84 -8.80
C ILE A 16 29.06 -2.28 -8.82
N GLN A 17 30.30 -2.47 -9.25
CA GLN A 17 31.00 -3.74 -9.13
C GLN A 17 31.26 -4.00 -7.66
N PHE A 18 30.22 -4.41 -6.94
CA PHE A 18 30.42 -5.10 -5.69
C PHE A 18 31.16 -6.39 -6.06
N GLY A 19 32.44 -6.50 -5.69
CA GLY A 19 33.24 -7.72 -5.79
C GLY A 19 32.71 -8.88 -4.92
N VAL A 20 31.44 -8.82 -4.54
CA VAL A 20 30.74 -9.72 -3.62
C VAL A 20 29.56 -10.33 -4.36
N ARG A 21 29.50 -11.67 -4.35
CA ARG A 21 28.47 -12.53 -4.95
C ARG A 21 27.09 -11.85 -4.97
N TRP A 22 26.50 -11.72 -6.15
CA TRP A 22 25.17 -11.16 -6.45
C TRP A 22 24.07 -11.49 -5.43
N VAL A 23 24.16 -12.64 -4.76
CA VAL A 23 23.29 -13.05 -3.63
C VAL A 23 23.23 -12.00 -2.52
N VAL A 24 24.34 -11.40 -2.11
CA VAL A 24 24.36 -10.41 -1.01
C VAL A 24 23.65 -9.12 -1.42
N VAL A 25 23.85 -8.67 -2.65
CA VAL A 25 23.19 -7.48 -3.21
C VAL A 25 21.69 -7.70 -3.32
N LEU A 26 21.26 -8.87 -3.80
CA LEU A 26 19.85 -9.24 -3.89
C LEU A 26 19.20 -9.30 -2.50
N SER A 27 19.88 -9.89 -1.51
CA SER A 27 19.41 -9.93 -0.13
C SER A 27 19.29 -8.54 0.50
N LEU A 28 20.29 -7.67 0.31
CA LEU A 28 20.27 -6.31 0.88
C LEU A 28 19.21 -5.42 0.21
N SER A 29 18.96 -5.61 -1.09
CA SER A 29 17.91 -4.86 -1.81
C SER A 29 16.49 -5.20 -1.35
N ALA A 30 16.30 -6.31 -0.62
CA ALA A 30 15.00 -6.65 -0.03
C ALA A 30 14.70 -5.85 1.24
N ILE A 31 15.73 -5.37 1.95
CA ILE A 31 15.58 -4.68 3.24
C ILE A 31 14.62 -3.48 3.13
N PRO A 32 14.74 -2.56 2.16
CA PRO A 32 13.81 -1.44 2.06
C PRO A 32 12.37 -1.86 1.78
N SER A 33 12.17 -2.98 1.06
CA SER A 33 10.83 -3.52 0.83
C SER A 33 10.23 -4.10 2.11
N LEU A 34 11.04 -4.80 2.90
CA LEU A 34 10.61 -5.35 4.21
C LEU A 34 10.31 -4.24 5.21
N LEU A 35 11.16 -3.21 5.28
CA LEU A 35 10.92 -2.03 6.12
C LEU A 35 9.63 -1.31 5.73
N LEU A 36 9.37 -1.19 4.43
CA LEU A 36 8.13 -0.62 3.94
C LEU A 36 6.92 -1.45 4.36
N MET A 37 6.97 -2.77 4.17
CA MET A 37 5.91 -3.69 4.57
C MET A 37 5.62 -3.60 6.08
N TYR A 38 6.68 -3.52 6.89
CA TYR A 38 6.56 -3.35 8.34
C TYR A 38 5.98 -1.97 8.72
N ALA A 39 6.38 -0.90 8.05
CA ALA A 39 5.85 0.43 8.29
C ALA A 39 4.36 0.54 7.93
N VAL A 40 3.96 -0.10 6.83
CA VAL A 40 2.55 -0.18 6.42
C VAL A 40 1.74 -0.98 7.43
N GLU A 41 2.24 -2.11 7.91
CA GLU A 41 1.58 -2.93 8.92
C GLU A 41 1.26 -2.11 10.18
N GLN A 42 2.27 -1.40 10.70
CA GLN A 42 2.14 -0.57 11.90
C GLN A 42 1.22 0.65 11.71
N SER A 43 1.00 1.08 10.47
CA SER A 43 0.22 2.28 10.15
C SER A 43 -1.06 1.96 9.40
N ASN A 44 -1.47 0.69 9.30
CA ASN A 44 -2.51 0.25 8.36
C ASN A 44 -3.84 0.94 8.63
N ASP A 45 -4.26 1.03 9.88
CA ASP A 45 -5.49 1.71 10.30
C ASP A 45 -5.48 3.19 9.94
N PHE A 46 -4.36 3.88 10.22
CA PHE A 46 -4.19 5.30 9.89
C PHE A 46 -4.20 5.53 8.38
N LEU A 47 -3.53 4.67 7.62
CA LEU A 47 -3.47 4.76 6.16
C LEU A 47 -4.84 4.49 5.53
N ASN A 48 -5.58 3.51 6.04
CA ASN A 48 -6.94 3.24 5.63
C ASN A 48 -7.85 4.44 5.90
N ASP A 49 -7.77 5.05 7.07
CA ASP A 49 -8.52 6.27 7.42
C ASP A 49 -8.17 7.43 6.48
N TRP A 50 -6.87 7.66 6.25
CA TRP A 50 -6.35 8.73 5.41
C TRP A 50 -6.76 8.58 3.93
N TRP A 51 -6.64 7.39 3.35
CA TRP A 51 -6.92 7.15 1.93
C TRP A 51 -8.40 6.92 1.64
N ALA A 52 -9.10 6.16 2.50
CA ALA A 52 -10.53 5.86 2.36
C ALA A 52 -11.43 6.96 2.96
N GLY A 53 -10.86 8.04 3.49
CA GLY A 53 -11.57 9.24 3.91
C GLY A 53 -12.46 9.04 5.14
N GLY A 54 -12.03 8.21 6.09
CA GLY A 54 -12.77 7.90 7.31
C GLY A 54 -14.08 7.16 7.12
N THR A 55 -14.36 6.66 5.92
CA THR A 55 -15.55 5.84 5.65
C THR A 55 -15.57 4.58 6.52
N LEU A 56 -14.41 3.96 6.74
CA LEU A 56 -14.29 2.79 7.60
C LEU A 56 -14.58 3.15 9.07
N LYS A 57 -13.85 4.12 9.63
CA LYS A 57 -14.00 4.59 11.01
C LYS A 57 -15.43 5.06 11.30
N ARG A 58 -16.05 5.77 10.35
CA ARG A 58 -17.44 6.23 10.46
C ARG A 58 -18.44 5.08 10.41
N SER A 59 -18.16 4.02 9.67
CA SER A 59 -19.04 2.83 9.62
C SER A 59 -18.95 2.03 10.93
N THR A 60 -17.74 1.88 11.48
CA THR A 60 -17.54 1.25 12.80
C THR A 60 -18.12 2.09 13.93
N GLU A 61 -18.02 3.42 13.84
CA GLU A 61 -18.56 4.35 14.84
C GLU A 61 -20.09 4.49 14.75
N ILE A 62 -20.67 4.41 13.55
CA ILE A 62 -22.12 4.29 13.36
C ILE A 62 -22.61 2.94 13.92
N ALA A 63 -21.91 1.84 13.66
CA ALA A 63 -22.24 0.55 14.27
C ALA A 63 -22.22 0.63 15.80
N TYR A 64 -21.18 1.24 16.39
CA TYR A 64 -21.04 1.44 17.83
C TYR A 64 -22.16 2.32 18.44
N GLN A 65 -22.55 3.39 17.75
CA GLN A 65 -23.62 4.29 18.20
C GLN A 65 -25.01 3.65 18.15
N ILE A 66 -25.25 2.72 17.22
CA ILE A 66 -26.56 2.10 17.02
C ILE A 66 -26.72 0.85 17.89
N THR A 67 -25.67 0.05 18.12
CA THR A 67 -25.80 -1.20 18.90
C THR A 67 -25.80 -1.01 20.40
N GLY A 68 -25.25 0.08 20.94
CA GLY A 68 -25.18 0.34 22.40
C GLY A 68 -24.33 -0.66 23.20
N GLU A 69 -23.94 -1.77 22.58
CA GLU A 69 -23.02 -2.78 23.08
C GLU A 69 -21.82 -2.90 22.15
N GLU A 70 -20.64 -3.00 22.77
CA GLU A 70 -19.42 -3.58 22.24
C GLU A 70 -19.75 -4.97 21.68
N ARG A 71 -20.17 -5.10 20.42
CA ARG A 71 -20.11 -6.42 19.76
C ARG A 71 -18.66 -6.58 19.32
N PRO A 72 -17.80 -7.31 20.07
CA PRO A 72 -16.47 -7.61 19.58
C PRO A 72 -16.62 -8.25 18.21
N TYR A 73 -15.60 -8.10 17.35
CA TYR A 73 -15.52 -8.80 16.06
C TYR A 73 -15.97 -10.28 16.15
N GLU A 74 -15.68 -10.92 17.30
CA GLU A 74 -16.05 -12.28 17.68
C GLU A 74 -17.56 -12.56 17.78
N ALA A 75 -18.39 -11.54 17.98
CA ALA A 75 -19.85 -11.61 18.09
C ALA A 75 -20.58 -11.38 16.76
N LEU A 76 -19.85 -11.07 15.68
CA LEU A 76 -20.40 -10.97 14.33
C LEU A 76 -20.64 -12.38 13.76
N ASP A 77 -21.57 -12.52 12.82
CA ASP A 77 -21.74 -13.77 12.08
C ASP A 77 -20.49 -14.09 11.24
N THR A 78 -20.31 -15.38 10.90
CA THR A 78 -19.11 -15.84 10.20
C THR A 78 -18.93 -15.20 8.83
N ASP A 79 -20.01 -14.86 8.10
CA ASP A 79 -19.92 -14.21 6.78
C ASP A 79 -19.42 -12.76 6.92
N THR A 80 -19.94 -12.03 7.91
CA THR A 80 -19.47 -10.66 8.20
C THR A 80 -18.01 -10.66 8.65
N GLN A 81 -17.60 -11.61 9.51
CA GLN A 81 -16.20 -11.75 9.94
C GLN A 81 -15.25 -12.04 8.76
N GLU A 82 -15.63 -12.97 7.87
CA GLU A 82 -14.82 -13.34 6.70
C GLU A 82 -14.64 -12.16 5.74
N ARG A 83 -15.69 -11.35 5.52
CA ARG A 83 -15.62 -10.14 4.70
C ARG A 83 -14.73 -9.06 5.29
N ILE A 84 -14.73 -8.90 6.62
CA ILE A 84 -13.83 -7.97 7.32
C ILE A 84 -12.37 -8.41 7.17
N ASN A 85 -12.08 -9.70 7.38
CA ASN A 85 -10.72 -10.22 7.17
C ASN A 85 -10.25 -10.06 5.73
N GLU A 86 -11.11 -10.36 4.76
CA GLU A 86 -10.80 -10.19 3.35
C GLU A 86 -10.53 -8.71 3.00
N PHE A 87 -11.27 -7.79 3.62
CA PHE A 87 -11.01 -6.36 3.50
C PHE A 87 -9.65 -5.99 4.10
N ASP A 88 -9.33 -6.43 5.31
CA ASP A 88 -8.07 -6.09 5.98
C ASP A 88 -6.86 -6.57 5.18
N GLU A 89 -6.88 -7.82 4.70
CA GLU A 89 -5.82 -8.38 3.86
C GLU A 89 -5.65 -7.59 2.55
N LYS A 90 -6.75 -7.27 1.87
CA LYS A 90 -6.70 -6.49 0.62
C LYS A 90 -6.25 -5.06 0.87
N SER A 91 -6.71 -4.43 1.95
CA SER A 91 -6.39 -3.05 2.30
C SER A 91 -4.90 -2.86 2.54
N TYR A 92 -4.29 -3.80 3.27
CA TYR A 92 -2.84 -3.85 3.49
C TYR A 92 -2.08 -3.86 2.16
N GLY A 93 -2.46 -4.76 1.24
CA GLY A 93 -1.85 -4.85 -0.09
C GLY A 93 -1.96 -3.54 -0.88
N LYS A 94 -3.09 -2.83 -0.78
CA LYS A 94 -3.27 -1.52 -1.42
C LYS A 94 -2.39 -0.46 -0.78
N ASN A 95 -2.29 -0.41 0.55
CA ASN A 95 -1.42 0.54 1.25
C ASN A 95 0.05 0.33 0.90
N VAL A 96 0.52 -0.91 0.83
CA VAL A 96 1.88 -1.23 0.35
C VAL A 96 2.09 -0.72 -1.08
N SER A 97 1.12 -0.92 -1.96
CA SER A 97 1.20 -0.44 -3.35
C SER A 97 1.24 1.09 -3.43
N ILE A 98 0.38 1.78 -2.66
CA ILE A 98 0.31 3.24 -2.65
C ILE A 98 1.63 3.85 -2.24
N ILE A 99 2.18 3.41 -1.09
CA ILE A 99 3.44 3.97 -0.59
C ILE A 99 4.61 3.57 -1.48
N SER A 100 4.62 2.35 -2.03
CA SER A 100 5.63 1.96 -3.02
C SER A 100 5.63 2.87 -4.24
N GLY A 101 4.46 3.18 -4.79
CA GLY A 101 4.31 4.08 -5.94
C GLY A 101 4.84 5.48 -5.64
N LEU A 102 4.53 6.02 -4.46
CA LEU A 102 5.02 7.33 -4.03
C LEU A 102 6.54 7.34 -3.81
N LEU A 103 7.11 6.31 -3.17
CA LEU A 103 8.55 6.20 -2.96
C LEU A 103 9.32 6.09 -4.28
N ILE A 104 8.82 5.29 -5.22
CA ILE A 104 9.42 5.20 -6.57
C ILE A 104 9.33 6.56 -7.26
N ALA A 105 8.18 7.23 -7.17
CA ALA A 105 7.99 8.53 -7.80
C ALA A 105 8.93 9.61 -7.24
N LEU A 106 9.17 9.60 -5.94
CA LEU A 106 10.09 10.52 -5.29
C LEU A 106 11.55 10.22 -5.63
N THR A 107 11.95 8.95 -5.71
CA THR A 107 13.36 8.58 -5.87
C THR A 107 13.80 8.48 -7.33
N SER A 108 12.90 8.11 -8.24
CA SER A 108 13.21 7.78 -9.65
C SER A 108 13.83 8.93 -10.43
N PRO A 109 13.35 10.19 -10.33
CA PRO A 109 13.99 11.31 -11.00
C PRO A 109 15.43 11.55 -10.50
N PHE A 110 15.68 11.44 -9.19
CA PHE A 110 17.02 11.65 -8.62
C PHE A 110 18.01 10.56 -9.04
N VAL A 111 17.56 9.31 -8.97
CA VAL A 111 18.32 8.15 -9.47
C VAL A 111 18.64 8.33 -10.95
N GLY A 112 17.67 8.77 -11.75
CA GLY A 112 17.85 9.07 -13.15
C GLY A 112 18.91 10.16 -13.38
N VAL A 113 18.83 11.27 -12.65
CA VAL A 113 19.81 12.37 -12.70
C VAL A 113 21.22 11.87 -12.39
N LEU A 114 21.37 11.08 -11.32
CA LEU A 114 22.67 10.56 -10.91
C LEU A 114 23.26 9.56 -11.92
N GLY A 115 22.41 8.86 -12.68
CA GLY A 115 22.84 7.83 -13.64
C GLY A 115 23.17 8.36 -15.03
N ASP A 116 22.36 9.27 -15.58
CA ASP A 116 22.48 9.75 -16.97
C ASP A 116 22.12 11.25 -17.10
N GLY A 117 22.29 12.02 -16.03
CA GLY A 117 22.05 13.46 -16.00
C GLY A 117 20.63 13.83 -16.43
N LEU A 118 20.51 14.80 -17.33
CA LEU A 118 19.20 15.32 -17.75
C LEU A 118 18.35 14.26 -18.50
N ARG A 119 18.97 13.35 -19.26
CA ARG A 119 18.26 12.28 -19.98
C ARG A 119 17.70 11.25 -19.00
N GLY A 120 18.51 10.87 -18.02
CA GLY A 120 18.06 10.02 -16.92
C GLY A 120 16.96 10.68 -16.08
N ALA A 121 17.02 12.00 -15.86
CA ALA A 121 15.97 12.75 -15.17
C ALA A 121 14.60 12.62 -15.86
N VAL A 122 14.57 12.75 -17.19
CA VAL A 122 13.35 12.60 -18.00
C VAL A 122 12.82 11.17 -17.91
N GLY A 123 13.69 10.16 -18.09
CA GLY A 123 13.30 8.76 -17.95
C GLY A 123 12.77 8.43 -16.55
N GLY A 124 13.45 8.93 -15.52
CA GLY A 124 13.06 8.80 -14.12
C GLY A 124 11.73 9.49 -13.81
N GLY A 125 11.46 10.64 -14.43
CA GLY A 125 10.17 11.34 -14.36
C GLY A 125 9.02 10.57 -15.00
N VAL A 126 9.24 9.93 -16.14
CA VAL A 126 8.24 9.04 -16.76
C VAL A 126 7.94 7.86 -15.83
N LEU A 127 8.98 7.21 -15.29
CA LEU A 127 8.83 6.11 -14.34
C LEU A 127 8.09 6.54 -13.06
N ALA A 128 8.35 7.76 -12.59
CA ALA A 128 7.65 8.34 -11.44
C ALA A 128 6.16 8.52 -11.73
N PHE A 129 5.82 9.11 -12.87
CA PHE A 129 4.44 9.29 -13.30
C PHE A 129 3.69 7.95 -13.41
N LEU A 130 4.29 6.98 -14.09
CA LEU A 130 3.71 5.64 -14.24
C LEU A 130 3.51 4.95 -12.88
N SER A 131 4.47 5.11 -11.97
CA SER A 131 4.40 4.52 -10.63
C SER A 131 3.26 5.12 -9.81
N VAL A 132 3.09 6.45 -9.82
CA VAL A 132 1.94 7.11 -9.17
C VAL A 132 0.63 6.61 -9.78
N TRP A 133 0.54 6.58 -11.11
CA TRP A 133 -0.69 6.21 -11.80
C TRP A 133 -1.11 4.77 -11.50
N PHE A 134 -0.20 3.81 -11.71
CA PHE A 134 -0.53 2.39 -11.63
C PHE A 134 -0.51 1.84 -10.20
N LEU A 135 0.38 2.32 -9.33
CA LEU A 135 0.55 1.76 -7.99
C LEU A 135 -0.21 2.55 -6.93
N SER A 136 -0.30 3.88 -7.06
CA SER A 136 -0.93 4.74 -6.04
C SER A 136 -2.37 5.08 -6.40
N TYR A 137 -2.60 5.78 -7.50
CA TYR A 137 -3.92 6.29 -7.86
C TYR A 137 -4.96 5.18 -7.99
N ARG A 138 -4.63 4.13 -8.75
CA ARG A 138 -5.50 2.95 -8.91
C ARG A 138 -5.80 2.26 -7.56
N SER A 139 -4.78 2.09 -6.72
CA SER A 139 -4.95 1.44 -5.41
C SER A 139 -5.79 2.25 -4.44
N VAL A 140 -5.72 3.59 -4.50
CA VAL A 140 -6.61 4.46 -3.70
C VAL A 140 -8.06 4.31 -4.13
N ILE A 141 -8.34 4.22 -5.43
CA ILE A 141 -9.71 3.99 -5.93
C ILE A 141 -10.21 2.63 -5.47
N GLU A 142 -9.43 1.58 -5.69
CA GLU A 142 -9.80 0.21 -5.29
C GLU A 142 -9.99 0.10 -3.76
N LEU A 143 -9.18 0.82 -2.96
CA LEU A 143 -9.35 0.88 -1.50
C LEU A 143 -10.65 1.58 -1.10
N LYS A 144 -11.03 2.66 -1.78
CA LYS A 144 -12.31 3.35 -1.55
C LYS A 144 -13.51 2.49 -1.91
N GLU A 145 -13.42 1.75 -3.01
CA GLU A 145 -14.46 0.79 -3.43
C GLU A 145 -14.61 -0.33 -2.37
N LEU A 146 -13.50 -0.92 -1.92
CA LEU A 146 -13.49 -1.91 -0.84
C LEU A 146 -14.14 -1.36 0.44
N ALA A 147 -13.79 -0.14 0.84
CA ALA A 147 -14.35 0.49 2.03
C ALA A 147 -15.86 0.76 1.92
N SER A 148 -16.33 1.12 0.72
CA SER A 148 -17.77 1.29 0.46
C SER A 148 -18.54 -0.03 0.55
N GLY A 149 -17.99 -1.12 0.02
CA GLY A 149 -18.62 -2.44 0.10
C GLY A 149 -18.73 -2.94 1.54
N LEU A 150 -17.72 -2.68 2.39
CA LEU A 150 -17.77 -3.05 3.80
C LEU A 150 -18.86 -2.27 4.56
N ARG A 151 -19.04 -0.98 4.24
CA ARG A 151 -20.12 -0.16 4.83
C ARG A 151 -21.49 -0.76 4.54
N ASP A 152 -21.73 -1.19 3.31
CA ASP A 152 -23.02 -1.74 2.90
C ASP A 152 -23.33 -3.05 3.65
N VAL A 153 -22.33 -3.89 3.92
CA VAL A 153 -22.47 -5.10 4.75
C VAL A 153 -22.90 -4.75 6.17
N TYR A 154 -22.25 -3.77 6.81
CA TYR A 154 -22.63 -3.32 8.14
C TYR A 154 -24.06 -2.74 8.19
N GLN A 155 -24.52 -2.08 7.12
CA GLN A 155 -25.89 -1.58 7.03
C GLN A 155 -26.91 -2.72 6.88
N GLN A 156 -26.62 -3.71 6.03
CA GLN A 156 -27.54 -4.83 5.76
C GLN A 156 -27.73 -5.78 6.95
N THR A 157 -26.67 -6.07 7.71
CA THR A 157 -26.76 -6.89 8.93
C THR A 157 -27.61 -6.22 10.02
N HIS A 158 -27.92 -4.92 9.88
CA HIS A 158 -28.70 -4.17 10.84
C HIS A 158 -30.16 -3.92 10.41
N GLU A 159 -30.48 -4.03 9.12
CA GLU A 159 -31.85 -3.87 8.61
C GLU A 159 -32.68 -5.18 8.68
N ASN A 160 -32.04 -6.33 8.92
CA ASN A 160 -32.67 -7.64 9.16
C ASN A 160 -32.65 -8.04 10.63
#